data_AF-A0AAD4KQM5-F1
#
_entry.id   AF-A0AAD4KQM5-F1
#
_cell.length_a   1.000
_cell.length_b   1.000
_cell.length_c   1.000
_cell.angle_alpha   90.00
_cell.angle_beta   90.00
_cell.angle_gamma   90.00
#
_symmetry.space_group_name_H-M   'P 1'
#
loop_
_entity.id
_entity.type
_entity.pdbx_description
1 polymer ?
#
loop_
_entity_poly.entity_id
_entity_poly.type
_entity_poly.pdbx_seq_one_letter_code
_entity_poly.pdbx_strand_id
1 'polypeptide(L)'
;MRIPQGMVLDCHQISRLRCAELLPPVTKETLSELDLERIMRNIHLRTDANFEPDLHFKPDLDGEKGRKKRKIADDYWEALLVEIMIYAYVNMNGSQTDDISLVQIPDSEILKEGLFRPRLPMMFETLQEILKTLVPERDHASVTENLDVSLLMQQVRKGVLDLPNLSSWLAALLKTHCAPMRDQNADEMVSHISEGSASQDMAKVAMGLRTLFGILEMMKLDVANHQIRAFRLILIEDTVPFLQDYFCRQITSRELKIEGTKAWYQDGQKRIADLPKEFATRKFSPVAVLLRGLCELLLQGDDDVKFPQAFQFDNHRLWQLRTEVQNLINIHVCWSIFESMVTNTPYGHSYTRSHLLSTFMMRISALLNEIDVSSNQGPKLGTRLPNDASIAVEMARLVCEVNRSTGEVSDEALSTVETALKKSFTEDSFTFRLVQNCVRQQLQHTTYELAQRYISMSPLEICESQRARQLLRSQPSDLGYIATKLAHIGVLHWRVWAPLVYMAETP
;
A
#
# COMPACT_ATOMS: atom_id res chain seq x y z
N MET A 1 35.32 -9.07 -21.06
CA MET A 1 35.87 -10.44 -20.97
C MET A 1 35.42 -11.24 -22.18
N ARG A 2 36.24 -12.18 -22.65
CA ARG A 2 35.89 -13.06 -23.78
C ARG A 2 35.35 -14.39 -23.29
N ILE A 3 34.30 -14.90 -23.94
CA ILE A 3 33.80 -16.26 -23.72
C ILE A 3 34.86 -17.23 -24.26
N PRO A 4 35.33 -18.21 -23.47
CA PRO A 4 36.33 -19.19 -23.91
C PRO A 4 35.85 -19.96 -25.14
N GLN A 5 36.73 -20.14 -26.14
CA GLN A 5 36.37 -20.75 -27.44
C GLN A 5 35.89 -22.22 -27.31
N GLY A 6 36.26 -22.93 -26.24
CA GLY A 6 35.82 -24.30 -25.96
C GLY A 6 34.56 -24.43 -25.10
N MET A 7 33.99 -23.31 -24.62
CA MET A 7 32.78 -23.32 -23.80
C MET A 7 31.55 -23.14 -24.69
N VAL A 8 30.68 -24.16 -24.73
CA VAL A 8 29.42 -24.10 -25.47
C VAL A 8 28.35 -23.47 -24.57
N LEU A 9 27.84 -22.32 -24.97
CA LEU A 9 26.71 -21.65 -24.36
C LEU A 9 25.55 -21.61 -25.35
N ASP A 10 24.32 -21.81 -24.86
CA ASP A 10 23.13 -21.67 -25.71
C ASP A 10 22.81 -20.19 -26.01
N CYS A 11 21.89 -19.96 -26.95
CA CYS A 11 21.52 -18.61 -27.35
C CYS A 11 20.86 -17.80 -26.22
N HIS A 12 20.18 -18.47 -25.28
CA HIS A 12 19.55 -17.83 -24.13
C HIS A 12 20.62 -17.33 -23.15
N GLN A 13 21.58 -18.18 -22.78
CA GLN A 13 22.71 -17.84 -21.92
C GLN A 13 23.55 -16.69 -22.48
N ILE A 14 23.86 -16.72 -23.78
CA ILE A 14 24.60 -15.63 -24.44
C ILE A 14 23.79 -14.33 -24.41
N SER A 15 22.48 -14.42 -24.65
CA SER A 15 21.58 -13.25 -24.58
C SER A 15 21.55 -12.67 -23.17
N ARG A 16 21.34 -13.49 -22.14
CA ARG A 16 21.37 -13.05 -20.73
C ARG A 16 22.68 -12.40 -20.36
N LEU A 17 23.81 -13.05 -20.66
CA LEU A 17 25.14 -12.55 -20.33
C LEU A 17 25.43 -11.18 -20.96
N ARG A 18 24.89 -10.88 -22.14
CA ARG A 18 25.12 -9.61 -22.86
C ARG A 18 24.09 -8.52 -22.56
N CYS A 19 22.83 -8.89 -22.31
CA CYS A 19 21.72 -7.96 -22.27
C CYS A 19 21.14 -7.69 -20.88
N ALA A 20 21.39 -8.57 -19.89
CA ALA A 20 20.94 -8.32 -18.52
C ALA A 20 21.67 -7.14 -17.89
N GLU A 21 21.05 -6.51 -16.90
CA GLU A 21 21.63 -5.41 -16.11
C GLU A 21 23.01 -5.78 -15.55
N LEU A 22 23.89 -4.79 -15.38
CA LEU A 22 25.25 -5.00 -14.87
C LEU A 22 25.32 -4.95 -13.34
N LEU A 23 24.41 -4.21 -12.72
CA LEU A 23 24.29 -4.10 -11.27
C LEU A 23 23.27 -5.10 -10.75
N PRO A 24 23.46 -5.64 -9.52
CA PRO A 24 22.46 -6.49 -8.89
C PRO A 24 21.14 -5.72 -8.69
N PRO A 25 20.01 -6.43 -8.60
CA PRO A 25 18.68 -5.79 -8.46
C PRO A 25 18.50 -5.02 -7.13
N VAL A 26 19.36 -5.27 -6.16
CA VAL A 26 19.41 -4.57 -4.88
C VAL A 26 20.76 -3.86 -4.80
N THR A 27 20.72 -2.54 -4.86
CA THR A 27 21.87 -1.62 -4.75
C THR A 27 21.66 -0.61 -3.62
N LYS A 28 22.72 0.09 -3.21
CA LYS A 28 22.63 1.21 -2.28
C LYS A 28 21.63 2.26 -2.76
N GLU A 29 21.60 2.56 -4.06
CA GLU A 29 20.67 3.52 -4.66
C GLU A 29 19.23 3.04 -4.55
N THR A 30 18.94 1.77 -4.89
CA THR A 30 17.57 1.22 -4.79
C THR A 30 17.08 1.20 -3.34
N LEU A 31 17.98 1.04 -2.38
CA LEU A 31 17.68 1.02 -0.96
C LEU A 31 17.67 2.42 -0.32
N SER A 32 18.15 3.45 -1.02
CA SER A 32 18.25 4.81 -0.47
C SER A 32 16.89 5.46 -0.20
N GLU A 33 15.82 5.00 -0.86
CA GLU A 33 14.43 5.38 -0.54
C GLU A 33 14.02 5.05 0.89
N LEU A 34 14.69 4.07 1.51
CA LEU A 34 14.48 3.64 2.88
C LEU A 34 15.43 4.33 3.88
N ASP A 35 16.21 5.32 3.44
CA ASP A 35 17.06 6.11 4.34
C ASP A 35 16.24 7.11 5.14
N LEU A 36 16.67 7.36 6.38
CA LEU A 36 15.97 8.23 7.34
C LEU A 36 15.67 9.61 6.75
N GLU A 37 16.61 10.24 6.03
CA GLU A 37 16.38 11.55 5.42
C GLU A 37 15.23 11.53 4.40
N ARG A 38 15.14 10.48 3.58
CA ARG A 38 14.06 10.32 2.60
C ARG A 38 12.74 9.97 3.26
N ILE A 39 12.74 9.10 4.26
CA ILE A 39 11.58 8.78 5.11
C ILE A 39 11.01 10.08 5.72
N MET A 40 11.86 10.90 6.32
CA MET A 40 11.46 12.14 6.99
C MET A 40 10.98 13.23 6.01
N ARG A 41 11.32 13.16 4.72
CA ARG A 41 10.82 14.08 3.68
C ARG A 41 9.63 13.52 2.89
N ASN A 42 9.24 12.28 3.14
CA ASN A 42 8.18 11.63 2.40
C ASN A 42 6.80 12.15 2.83
N ILE A 43 6.14 12.89 1.92
CA ILE A 43 4.81 13.47 2.16
C ILE A 43 3.71 12.43 2.38
N HIS A 44 3.75 11.31 1.64
CA HIS A 44 2.78 10.23 1.81
C HIS A 44 2.92 9.62 3.20
N LEU A 45 4.15 9.27 3.60
CA LEU A 45 4.42 8.70 4.91
C LEU A 45 3.96 9.63 6.05
N ARG A 46 4.22 10.94 5.94
CA ARG A 46 3.77 11.92 6.95
C ARG A 46 2.26 12.00 7.04
N THR A 47 1.59 12.04 5.89
CA THR A 47 0.12 12.07 5.85
C THR A 47 -0.43 10.77 6.46
N ASP A 48 0.10 9.63 6.05
CA ASP A 48 -0.34 8.31 6.49
C ASP A 48 -0.05 8.05 7.97
N ALA A 49 1.03 8.60 8.52
CA ALA A 49 1.37 8.49 9.94
C ALA A 49 0.29 9.10 10.85
N ASN A 50 -0.54 10.03 10.36
CA ASN A 50 -1.65 10.56 11.14
C ASN A 50 -2.82 9.57 11.24
N PHE A 51 -3.00 8.69 10.26
CA PHE A 51 -4.21 7.86 10.15
C PHE A 51 -3.98 6.37 10.40
N GLU A 52 -2.80 5.85 10.05
CA GLU A 52 -2.49 4.42 10.04
C GLU A 52 -1.57 4.03 11.20
N PRO A 53 -2.07 3.40 12.29
CA PRO A 53 -1.24 3.05 13.45
C PRO A 53 -0.12 2.07 13.12
N ASP A 54 -0.37 1.13 12.21
CA ASP A 54 0.55 0.07 11.80
C ASP A 54 1.24 0.42 10.48
N LEU A 55 1.71 1.66 10.34
CA LEU A 55 2.42 2.11 9.15
C LEU A 55 3.80 1.43 9.07
N HIS A 56 4.03 0.68 8.00
CA HIS A 56 5.31 0.03 7.73
C HIS A 56 5.50 -0.16 6.22
N PHE A 57 6.75 -0.13 5.77
CA PHE A 57 7.12 -0.56 4.44
C PHE A 57 6.87 -2.05 4.26
N LYS A 58 6.38 -2.40 3.07
CA LYS A 58 6.18 -3.78 2.61
C LYS A 58 6.96 -3.99 1.31
N PRO A 59 7.48 -5.19 1.05
CA PRO A 59 8.03 -5.52 -0.26
C PRO A 59 6.97 -5.33 -1.35
N ASP A 60 7.25 -4.52 -2.38
CA ASP A 60 6.37 -4.34 -3.53
C ASP A 60 6.54 -5.53 -4.50
N LEU A 61 5.81 -6.61 -4.25
CA LEU A 61 5.86 -7.85 -5.03
C LEU A 61 4.69 -8.01 -5.98
N ASP A 62 3.69 -7.13 -5.88
CA ASP A 62 2.40 -7.29 -6.56
C ASP A 62 2.31 -6.47 -7.85
N GLY A 63 1.28 -6.78 -8.64
CA GLY A 63 0.97 -6.05 -9.86
C GLY A 63 1.99 -6.21 -10.99
N GLU A 64 1.96 -5.28 -11.94
CA GLU A 64 2.83 -5.31 -13.12
C GLU A 64 4.26 -4.85 -12.79
N LYS A 65 4.40 -3.91 -11.85
CA LYS A 65 5.71 -3.41 -11.38
C LYS A 65 6.50 -4.51 -10.67
N GLY A 66 5.89 -5.21 -9.71
CA GLY A 66 6.52 -6.34 -9.02
C GLY A 66 6.94 -7.46 -9.99
N ARG A 67 6.10 -7.79 -10.97
CA ARG A 67 6.43 -8.74 -12.05
C ARG A 67 7.63 -8.29 -12.89
N LYS A 68 7.68 -7.01 -13.28
CA LYS A 68 8.84 -6.44 -14.01
C LYS A 68 10.12 -6.49 -13.17
N LYS A 69 10.07 -6.10 -11.89
CA LYS A 69 11.21 -6.15 -10.97
C LYS A 69 11.74 -7.57 -10.81
N ARG A 70 10.86 -8.57 -10.66
CA ARG A 70 11.23 -9.98 -10.55
C ARG A 70 11.92 -10.49 -11.81
N LYS A 71 11.38 -10.17 -13.00
CA LYS A 71 11.99 -10.55 -14.27
C LYS A 71 13.40 -9.97 -14.43
N ILE A 72 13.60 -8.69 -14.12
CA ILE A 72 14.93 -8.05 -14.18
C ILE A 72 15.90 -8.74 -13.22
N ALA A 73 15.45 -9.06 -12.00
CA ALA A 73 16.26 -9.78 -11.02
C ALA A 73 16.63 -11.19 -11.51
N ASP A 74 15.68 -11.95 -12.04
CA ASP A 74 15.94 -13.30 -12.57
C ASP A 74 16.93 -13.26 -13.74
N ASP A 75 16.76 -12.31 -14.67
CA ASP A 75 17.67 -12.09 -15.80
C ASP A 75 19.11 -11.79 -15.34
N TYR A 76 19.27 -10.98 -14.27
CA TYR A 76 20.56 -10.67 -13.67
C TYR A 76 21.23 -11.92 -13.06
N TRP A 77 20.50 -12.68 -12.24
CA TRP A 77 21.05 -13.86 -11.55
C TRP A 77 21.39 -14.99 -12.54
N GLU A 78 20.59 -15.17 -13.60
CA GLU A 78 20.92 -16.06 -14.72
C GLU A 78 22.23 -15.64 -15.42
N ALA A 79 22.39 -14.34 -15.70
CA ALA A 79 23.59 -13.82 -16.35
C ALA A 79 24.84 -13.98 -15.45
N LEU A 80 24.71 -13.72 -14.15
CA LEU A 80 25.80 -13.89 -13.18
C LEU A 80 26.19 -15.36 -13.03
N LEU A 81 25.23 -16.29 -13.04
CA LEU A 81 25.51 -17.73 -13.04
C LEU A 81 26.37 -18.12 -14.25
N VAL A 82 26.00 -17.68 -15.46
CA VAL A 82 26.80 -17.95 -16.67
C VAL A 82 28.21 -17.38 -16.54
N GLU A 83 28.36 -16.17 -15.98
CA GLU A 83 29.67 -15.57 -15.72
C GLU A 83 30.51 -16.39 -14.71
N ILE A 84 29.92 -16.87 -13.62
CA ILE A 84 30.59 -17.75 -12.64
C ILE A 84 31.02 -19.06 -13.30
N MET A 85 30.16 -19.65 -14.14
CA MET A 85 30.49 -20.86 -14.91
C MET A 85 31.68 -20.62 -15.86
N ILE A 86 31.80 -19.44 -16.46
CA ILE A 86 32.95 -19.08 -17.30
C ILE A 86 34.24 -19.07 -16.46
N TYR A 87 34.23 -18.45 -15.27
CA TYR A 87 35.40 -18.48 -14.38
C TYR A 87 35.77 -19.91 -13.95
N ALA A 88 34.78 -20.73 -13.57
CA ALA A 88 35.00 -22.12 -13.21
C ALA A 88 35.59 -22.93 -14.38
N TYR A 89 35.06 -22.75 -15.60
CA TYR A 89 35.55 -23.42 -16.80
C TYR A 89 37.02 -23.07 -17.10
N VAL A 90 37.40 -21.80 -16.99
CA VAL A 90 38.79 -21.37 -17.22
C VAL A 90 39.73 -21.98 -16.19
N ASN A 91 39.33 -22.00 -14.91
CA ASN A 91 40.13 -22.58 -13.83
C ASN A 91 40.35 -24.10 -14.02
N MET A 92 39.36 -24.82 -14.54
CA MET A 92 39.48 -26.26 -14.83
C MET A 92 40.34 -26.57 -16.06
N ASN A 93 40.37 -25.67 -17.06
CA ASN A 93 41.00 -25.91 -18.37
C ASN A 93 42.27 -25.07 -18.64
N GLY A 94 42.81 -24.41 -17.61
CA GLY A 94 43.85 -23.37 -17.69
C GLY A 94 45.23 -23.80 -18.23
N SER A 95 45.43 -25.05 -18.67
CA SER A 95 46.64 -25.46 -19.42
C SER A 95 46.47 -25.38 -20.95
N GLN A 96 45.25 -25.22 -21.47
CA GLN A 96 44.95 -25.20 -22.91
C GLN A 96 44.30 -23.89 -23.42
N THR A 97 43.96 -22.97 -22.51
CA THR A 97 43.29 -21.71 -22.85
C THR A 97 44.22 -20.55 -22.50
N ASP A 98 44.48 -19.65 -23.45
CA ASP A 98 45.15 -18.38 -23.17
C ASP A 98 44.46 -17.70 -21.97
N ASP A 99 45.25 -17.09 -21.08
CA ASP A 99 44.82 -16.37 -19.87
C ASP A 99 43.52 -15.58 -20.08
N ILE A 100 42.72 -15.40 -19.00
CA ILE A 100 41.47 -14.60 -19.01
C ILE A 100 41.69 -13.28 -19.77
N SER A 101 41.22 -13.25 -21.01
CA SER A 101 41.48 -12.14 -21.92
C SER A 101 40.58 -10.97 -21.57
N LEU A 102 41.13 -10.04 -20.80
CA LEU A 102 40.50 -8.76 -20.50
C LEU A 102 40.73 -7.81 -21.68
N VAL A 103 39.66 -7.54 -22.44
CA VAL A 103 39.68 -6.56 -23.52
C VAL A 103 39.15 -5.24 -22.97
N GLN A 104 39.95 -4.17 -23.06
CA GLN A 104 39.47 -2.81 -22.78
C GLN A 104 38.61 -2.35 -23.96
N ILE A 105 37.35 -2.04 -23.68
CA ILE A 105 36.37 -1.57 -24.68
C ILE A 105 35.73 -0.31 -24.09
N PRO A 106 35.67 0.81 -24.81
CA PRO A 106 34.95 2.00 -24.37
C PRO A 106 33.48 1.68 -24.07
N ASP A 107 32.90 2.27 -23.03
CA ASP A 107 31.53 1.96 -22.59
C ASP A 107 30.44 2.22 -23.66
N SER A 108 30.74 3.06 -24.66
CA SER A 108 29.83 3.41 -25.75
C SER A 108 29.82 2.44 -26.94
N GLU A 109 30.71 1.44 -27.00
CA GLU A 109 30.79 0.51 -28.14
C GLU A 109 29.92 -0.75 -27.96
N ILE A 110 29.28 -1.18 -29.06
CA ILE A 110 28.54 -2.44 -29.13
C ILE A 110 29.54 -3.60 -28.98
N LEU A 111 29.30 -4.46 -27.98
CA LEU A 111 30.14 -5.63 -27.72
C LEU A 111 30.17 -6.55 -28.96
N LYS A 112 31.37 -6.83 -29.49
CA LYS A 112 31.59 -7.82 -30.54
C LYS A 112 31.12 -9.21 -30.10
N GLU A 113 30.85 -10.09 -31.06
CA GLU A 113 30.47 -11.48 -30.78
C GLU A 113 31.51 -12.18 -29.89
N GLY A 114 31.03 -12.88 -28.85
CA GLY A 114 31.87 -13.57 -27.88
C GLY A 114 32.44 -12.70 -26.76
N LEU A 115 32.10 -11.41 -26.66
CA LEU A 115 32.49 -10.54 -25.54
C LEU A 115 31.32 -10.21 -24.62
N PHE A 116 31.60 -10.09 -23.33
CA PHE A 116 30.65 -9.65 -22.30
C PHE A 116 31.33 -8.75 -21.26
N ARG A 117 30.51 -7.97 -20.52
CA ARG A 117 30.95 -7.13 -19.40
C ARG A 117 30.80 -7.92 -18.09
N PRO A 118 31.86 -8.05 -17.28
CA PRO A 118 31.79 -8.73 -15.99
C PRO A 118 30.90 -7.99 -14.98
N ARG A 119 30.04 -8.73 -14.28
CA ARG A 119 29.15 -8.27 -13.22
C ARG A 119 29.71 -8.55 -11.84
N LEU A 120 30.54 -9.59 -11.71
CA LEU A 120 31.03 -10.05 -10.41
C LEU A 120 31.80 -8.96 -9.61
N PRO A 121 32.67 -8.13 -10.21
CA PRO A 121 33.30 -7.03 -9.48
C PRO A 121 32.28 -6.02 -8.94
N MET A 122 31.33 -5.59 -9.79
CA MET A 122 30.29 -4.63 -9.42
C MET A 122 29.35 -5.19 -8.34
N MET A 123 29.09 -6.50 -8.37
CA MET A 123 28.34 -7.18 -7.32
C MET A 123 29.07 -7.10 -5.97
N PHE A 124 30.38 -7.37 -5.92
CA PHE A 124 31.15 -7.27 -4.68
C PHE A 124 31.25 -5.82 -4.17
N GLU A 125 31.43 -4.85 -5.07
CA GLU A 125 31.38 -3.42 -4.72
C GLU A 125 30.02 -3.06 -4.12
N THR A 126 28.92 -3.44 -4.78
CA THR A 126 27.56 -3.18 -4.31
C THR A 126 27.30 -3.84 -2.96
N LEU A 127 27.76 -5.08 -2.75
CA LEU A 127 27.66 -5.78 -1.47
C LEU A 127 28.36 -5.00 -0.36
N GLN A 128 29.59 -4.54 -0.61
CA GLN A 128 30.37 -3.76 0.34
C GLN A 128 29.66 -2.44 0.70
N GLU A 129 29.15 -1.74 -0.32
CA GLU A 129 28.44 -0.48 -0.13
C GLU A 129 27.16 -0.63 0.70
N ILE A 130 26.33 -1.64 0.40
CA ILE A 130 25.09 -1.90 1.14
C ILE A 130 25.41 -2.25 2.59
N LEU A 131 26.37 -3.15 2.83
CA LEU A 131 26.75 -3.57 4.19
C LEU A 131 27.18 -2.37 5.03
N LYS A 132 27.99 -1.45 4.48
CA LYS A 132 28.39 -0.21 5.16
C LYS A 132 27.21 0.70 5.54
N THR A 133 26.08 0.61 4.84
CA THR A 133 24.85 1.33 5.23
C THR A 133 24.01 0.63 6.30
N LEU A 134 24.24 -0.67 6.52
CA LEU A 134 23.45 -1.51 7.42
C LEU A 134 24.15 -1.73 8.76
N VAL A 135 25.48 -1.84 8.76
CA VAL A 135 26.27 -2.11 9.96
C VAL A 135 26.85 -0.82 10.56
N PRO A 136 27.09 -0.77 11.88
CA PRO A 136 27.71 0.38 12.54
C PRO A 136 29.14 0.63 12.05
N GLU A 137 29.62 1.87 12.20
CA GLU A 137 30.96 2.31 11.75
C GLU A 137 32.12 1.43 12.24
N ARG A 138 31.98 0.86 13.46
CA ARG A 138 33.00 -0.03 14.04
C ARG A 138 33.29 -1.28 13.19
N ASP A 139 32.32 -1.73 12.40
CA ASP A 139 32.43 -2.93 11.56
C ASP A 139 32.88 -2.59 10.13
N HIS A 140 32.96 -1.31 9.75
CA HIS A 140 33.29 -0.88 8.38
C HIS A 140 34.69 -1.28 7.93
N ALA A 141 35.66 -1.28 8.86
CA ALA A 141 37.02 -1.74 8.59
C ALA A 141 37.02 -3.23 8.22
N SER A 142 36.40 -4.07 9.04
CA SER A 142 36.23 -5.52 8.80
C SER A 142 35.53 -5.79 7.46
N VAL A 143 34.48 -5.04 7.14
CA VAL A 143 33.79 -5.15 5.83
C VAL A 143 34.71 -4.78 4.67
N THR A 144 35.51 -3.73 4.79
CA THR A 144 36.42 -3.29 3.72
C THR A 144 37.55 -4.28 3.49
N GLU A 145 38.11 -4.85 4.56
CA GLU A 145 39.20 -5.83 4.50
C GLU A 145 38.74 -7.17 3.90
N ASN A 146 37.59 -7.71 4.34
CA ASN A 146 37.09 -9.00 3.88
C ASN A 146 36.43 -8.92 2.48
N LEU A 147 35.99 -7.74 2.06
CA LEU A 147 35.42 -7.48 0.73
C LEU A 147 36.31 -6.57 -0.11
N ASP A 148 37.64 -6.75 -0.07
CA ASP A 148 38.54 -6.14 -1.06
C ASP A 148 38.29 -6.76 -2.43
N VAL A 149 37.60 -6.01 -3.28
CA VAL A 149 37.15 -6.44 -4.61
C VAL A 149 38.33 -6.84 -5.50
N SER A 150 39.48 -6.14 -5.38
CA SER A 150 40.66 -6.45 -6.18
C SER A 150 41.24 -7.80 -5.77
N LEU A 151 41.35 -8.05 -4.47
CA LEU A 151 41.83 -9.33 -3.92
C LEU A 151 40.85 -10.47 -4.23
N LEU A 152 39.55 -10.26 -4.02
CA LEU A 152 38.51 -11.25 -4.33
C LEU A 152 38.54 -11.64 -5.80
N MET A 153 38.60 -10.65 -6.71
CA MET A 153 38.67 -10.93 -8.14
C MET A 153 39.98 -11.62 -8.53
N GLN A 154 41.10 -11.33 -7.87
CA GLN A 154 42.34 -12.08 -8.06
C GLN A 154 42.19 -13.55 -7.65
N GLN A 155 41.55 -13.82 -6.52
CA GLN A 155 41.31 -15.18 -6.03
C GLN A 155 40.34 -15.96 -6.93
N VAL A 156 39.28 -15.31 -7.43
CA VAL A 156 38.34 -15.90 -8.40
C VAL A 156 39.05 -16.32 -9.68
N ARG A 157 39.86 -15.43 -10.27
CA ARG A 157 40.62 -15.69 -11.51
C ARG A 157 41.65 -16.81 -11.38
N LYS A 158 42.11 -17.09 -10.16
CA LYS A 158 43.06 -18.17 -9.85
C LYS A 158 42.37 -19.43 -9.33
N GLY A 159 41.05 -19.42 -9.14
CA GLY A 159 40.30 -20.54 -8.59
C GLY A 159 40.60 -20.88 -7.13
N VAL A 160 41.05 -19.90 -6.34
CA VAL A 160 41.48 -20.09 -4.93
C VAL A 160 40.61 -19.32 -3.93
N LEU A 161 39.47 -18.77 -4.35
CA LEU A 161 38.57 -18.05 -3.45
C LEU A 161 37.87 -19.04 -2.49
N ASP A 162 38.04 -18.81 -1.19
CA ASP A 162 37.39 -19.58 -0.14
C ASP A 162 35.96 -19.06 0.13
N LEU A 163 35.03 -19.48 -0.73
CA LEU A 163 33.62 -19.13 -0.63
C LEU A 163 32.94 -19.62 0.68
N PRO A 164 33.23 -20.84 1.20
CA PRO A 164 32.68 -21.27 2.49
C PRO A 164 33.06 -20.37 3.66
N ASN A 165 34.33 -19.97 3.77
CA ASN A 165 34.76 -19.08 4.86
C ASN A 165 34.20 -17.66 4.68
N LEU A 166 34.19 -17.11 3.46
CA LEU A 166 33.61 -15.80 3.19
C LEU A 166 32.11 -15.78 3.52
N SER A 167 31.36 -16.81 3.14
CA SER A 167 29.93 -16.90 3.42
C SER A 167 29.64 -17.08 4.92
N SER A 168 30.48 -17.84 5.64
CA SER A 168 30.37 -17.99 7.09
C SER A 168 30.64 -16.68 7.83
N TRP A 169 31.65 -15.91 7.40
CA TRP A 169 31.90 -14.57 7.94
C TRP A 169 30.73 -13.61 7.67
N LEU A 170 30.22 -13.59 6.43
CA LEU A 170 29.03 -12.80 6.07
C LEU A 170 27.85 -13.17 6.97
N ALA A 171 27.56 -14.46 7.15
CA ALA A 171 26.48 -14.90 8.02
C ALA A 171 26.67 -14.46 9.47
N ALA A 172 27.88 -14.56 10.02
CA ALA A 172 28.17 -14.09 11.38
C ALA A 172 27.94 -12.58 11.53
N LEU A 173 28.38 -11.79 10.54
CA LEU A 173 28.14 -10.34 10.50
C LEU A 173 26.63 -10.02 10.41
N LEU A 174 25.90 -10.70 9.52
CA LEU A 174 24.46 -10.51 9.34
C LEU A 174 23.71 -10.86 10.61
N LYS A 175 23.95 -12.03 11.22
CA LYS A 175 23.28 -12.46 12.47
C LYS A 175 23.55 -11.52 13.65
N THR A 176 24.70 -10.84 13.65
CA THR A 176 25.03 -9.84 14.70
C THR A 176 24.15 -8.59 14.61
N HIS A 177 23.72 -8.20 13.40
CA HIS A 177 23.01 -6.93 13.15
C HIS A 177 21.55 -7.10 12.67
N CYS A 178 21.16 -8.31 12.29
CA CYS A 178 19.80 -8.68 11.88
C CYS A 178 18.85 -8.90 13.06
N ALA A 179 17.56 -8.96 12.76
CA ALA A 179 16.58 -9.58 13.66
C ALA A 179 16.80 -11.11 13.70
N PRO A 180 16.68 -11.78 14.87
CA PRO A 180 16.93 -13.22 15.01
C PRO A 180 16.11 -14.11 14.06
N MET A 181 14.92 -13.65 13.67
CA MET A 181 14.06 -14.33 12.69
C MET A 181 14.69 -14.46 11.29
N ARG A 182 15.78 -13.75 11.00
CA ARG A 182 16.49 -13.80 9.72
C ARG A 182 17.64 -14.80 9.71
N ASP A 183 18.03 -15.34 10.86
CA ASP A 183 19.20 -16.21 11.00
C ASP A 183 19.11 -17.46 10.12
N GLN A 184 17.89 -18.02 9.97
CA GLN A 184 17.65 -19.16 9.09
C GLN A 184 18.03 -18.85 7.62
N ASN A 185 17.70 -17.66 7.12
CA ASN A 185 18.06 -17.29 5.74
C ASN A 185 19.58 -17.17 5.58
N ALA A 186 20.29 -16.68 6.61
CA ALA A 186 21.74 -16.62 6.61
C ALA A 186 22.36 -18.02 6.63
N ASP A 187 21.78 -18.97 7.37
CA ASP A 187 22.21 -20.37 7.36
C ASP A 187 21.94 -21.05 6.01
N GLU A 188 20.79 -20.80 5.39
CA GLU A 188 20.46 -21.29 4.04
C GLU A 188 21.43 -20.73 2.99
N MET A 189 21.77 -19.44 3.07
CA MET A 189 22.79 -18.81 2.21
C MET A 189 24.14 -19.54 2.34
N VAL A 190 24.63 -19.77 3.56
CA VAL A 190 25.90 -20.49 3.80
C VAL A 190 25.83 -21.91 3.27
N SER A 191 24.72 -22.61 3.50
CA SER A 191 24.49 -23.97 3.01
C SER A 191 24.60 -24.03 1.49
N HIS A 192 23.88 -23.16 0.77
CA HIS A 192 23.92 -23.11 -0.70
C HIS A 192 25.32 -22.82 -1.25
N ILE A 193 26.04 -21.84 -0.67
CA ILE A 193 27.39 -21.50 -1.12
C ILE A 193 28.38 -22.63 -0.83
N SER A 194 28.31 -23.22 0.37
CA SER A 194 29.24 -24.27 0.80
C SER A 194 29.03 -25.57 0.03
N GLU A 195 27.78 -26.01 -0.12
CA GLU A 195 27.44 -27.17 -0.95
C GLU A 195 27.83 -26.95 -2.40
N GLY A 196 27.48 -25.80 -2.97
CA GLY A 196 27.80 -25.46 -4.36
C GLY A 196 29.31 -25.43 -4.62
N SER A 197 30.10 -24.88 -3.68
CA SER A 197 31.56 -24.89 -3.77
C SER A 197 32.13 -26.31 -3.69
N ALA A 198 31.61 -27.15 -2.79
CA ALA A 198 32.10 -28.52 -2.59
C ALA A 198 31.75 -29.44 -3.78
N SER A 199 30.53 -29.32 -4.33
CA SER A 199 30.07 -30.13 -5.45
C SER A 199 30.38 -29.53 -6.82
N GLN A 200 31.04 -28.37 -6.88
CA GLN A 200 31.25 -27.58 -8.10
C GLN A 200 29.92 -27.24 -8.83
N ASP A 201 28.85 -27.05 -8.07
CA ASP A 201 27.55 -26.62 -8.58
C ASP A 201 27.42 -25.09 -8.49
N MET A 202 27.73 -24.43 -9.60
CA MET A 202 27.69 -22.97 -9.69
C MET A 202 26.27 -22.41 -9.56
N ALA A 203 25.23 -23.19 -9.86
CA ALA A 203 23.84 -22.75 -9.70
C ALA A 203 23.48 -22.59 -8.22
N LYS A 204 23.95 -23.52 -7.36
CA LYS A 204 23.84 -23.38 -5.90
C LYS A 204 24.60 -22.16 -5.37
N VAL A 205 25.82 -21.90 -5.87
CA VAL A 205 26.58 -20.71 -5.48
C VAL A 205 25.83 -19.42 -5.85
N ALA A 206 25.33 -19.33 -7.08
CA ALA A 206 24.54 -18.18 -7.54
C ALA A 206 23.25 -18.00 -6.73
N MET A 207 22.57 -19.10 -6.37
CA MET A 207 21.41 -19.08 -5.50
C MET A 207 21.75 -18.56 -4.09
N GLY A 208 22.87 -18.98 -3.51
CA GLY A 208 23.35 -18.44 -2.24
C GLY A 208 23.63 -16.93 -2.30
N LEU A 209 24.28 -16.44 -3.37
CA LEU A 209 24.50 -15.01 -3.60
C LEU A 209 23.17 -14.25 -3.77
N ARG A 210 22.18 -14.86 -4.45
CA ARG A 210 20.82 -14.30 -4.54
C ARG A 210 20.16 -14.19 -3.17
N THR A 211 20.27 -15.23 -2.34
CA THR A 211 19.75 -15.23 -0.96
C THR A 211 20.42 -14.14 -0.12
N LEU A 212 21.74 -13.95 -0.24
CA LEU A 212 22.47 -12.87 0.43
C LEU A 212 21.86 -11.49 0.14
N PHE A 213 21.68 -11.14 -1.14
CA PHE A 213 21.11 -9.84 -1.50
C PHE A 213 19.65 -9.68 -1.06
N GLY A 214 18.88 -10.78 -1.03
CA GLY A 214 17.55 -10.79 -0.44
C GLY A 214 17.57 -10.48 1.07
N ILE A 215 18.54 -11.02 1.81
CA ILE A 215 18.73 -10.69 3.23
C ILE A 215 19.04 -9.20 3.40
N LEU A 216 19.93 -8.63 2.59
CA LEU A 216 20.29 -7.21 2.68
C LEU A 216 19.08 -6.28 2.44
N GLU A 217 18.22 -6.60 1.46
CA GLU A 217 16.97 -5.87 1.22
C GLU A 217 16.03 -5.96 2.43
N MET A 218 15.85 -7.18 2.98
CA MET A 218 15.03 -7.39 4.18
C MET A 218 15.58 -6.64 5.40
N MET A 219 16.90 -6.64 5.62
CA MET A 219 17.54 -5.90 6.70
C MET A 219 17.27 -4.39 6.59
N LYS A 220 17.40 -3.83 5.38
CA LYS A 220 17.14 -2.41 5.18
C LYS A 220 15.68 -2.07 5.47
N LEU A 221 14.75 -2.91 5.04
CA LEU A 221 13.33 -2.78 5.37
C LEU A 221 13.08 -2.85 6.88
N ASP A 222 13.74 -3.78 7.59
CA ASP A 222 13.62 -3.93 9.04
C ASP A 222 14.11 -2.65 9.76
N VAL A 223 15.25 -2.09 9.34
CA VAL A 223 15.80 -0.81 9.85
C VAL A 223 14.83 0.35 9.58
N ALA A 224 14.34 0.50 8.35
CA ALA A 224 13.40 1.56 7.98
C ALA A 224 12.08 1.47 8.76
N ASN A 225 11.55 0.26 8.95
CA ASN A 225 10.34 0.02 9.73
C ASN A 225 10.54 0.32 11.22
N HIS A 226 11.71 -0.01 11.77
CA HIS A 226 12.07 0.43 13.12
C HIS A 226 12.14 1.96 13.20
N GLN A 227 12.74 2.63 12.22
CA GLN A 227 12.82 4.09 12.15
C GLN A 227 11.44 4.74 12.08
N ILE A 228 10.52 4.26 11.23
CA ILE A 228 9.14 4.78 11.18
C ILE A 228 8.49 4.73 12.56
N ARG A 229 8.62 3.61 13.28
CA ARG A 229 8.06 3.46 14.63
C ARG A 229 8.71 4.42 15.62
N ALA A 230 10.04 4.54 15.59
CA ALA A 230 10.80 5.41 16.49
C ALA A 230 10.50 6.90 16.27
N PHE A 231 10.37 7.33 15.01
CA PHE A 231 10.15 8.74 14.64
C PHE A 231 8.67 9.10 14.42
N ARG A 232 7.73 8.17 14.65
CA ARG A 232 6.30 8.38 14.40
C ARG A 232 5.74 9.63 15.08
N LEU A 233 6.10 9.85 16.34
CA LEU A 233 5.64 11.03 17.09
C LEU A 233 6.08 12.32 16.40
N ILE A 234 7.35 12.40 16.04
CA ILE A 234 7.93 13.54 15.34
C ILE A 234 7.27 13.75 13.97
N LEU A 235 7.03 12.68 13.22
CA LEU A 235 6.32 12.75 11.93
C LEU A 235 4.93 13.36 12.08
N ILE A 236 4.16 12.96 13.11
CA ILE A 236 2.80 13.45 13.36
C ILE A 236 2.82 14.92 13.83
N GLU A 237 3.64 15.26 14.82
CA GLU A 237 3.71 16.62 15.38
C GLU A 237 4.16 17.65 14.33
N ASP A 238 5.13 17.28 13.50
CA ASP A 238 5.68 18.13 12.43
C ASP A 238 4.87 18.06 11.11
N THR A 239 3.77 17.30 11.05
CA THR A 239 3.00 17.15 9.79
C THR A 239 2.48 18.48 9.25
N VAL A 240 1.82 19.29 10.09
CA VAL A 240 1.19 20.54 9.64
C VAL A 240 2.20 21.56 9.11
N PRO A 241 3.26 21.95 9.85
CA PRO A 241 4.22 22.93 9.35
C PRO A 241 4.96 22.42 8.10
N PHE A 242 5.31 21.13 8.04
CA PHE A 242 5.92 20.52 6.87
C PHE A 242 5.03 20.63 5.63
N LEU A 243 3.75 20.25 5.74
CA LEU A 243 2.82 20.29 4.61
C LEU A 243 2.55 21.73 4.16
N GLN A 244 2.48 22.68 5.08
CA GLN A 244 2.32 24.09 4.75
C GLN A 244 3.50 24.62 3.92
N ASP A 245 4.73 24.38 4.35
CA ASP A 245 5.93 24.78 3.60
C ASP A 245 6.00 24.10 2.24
N TYR A 246 5.75 22.78 2.20
CA TYR A 246 5.73 22.01 0.96
C TYR A 246 4.73 22.55 -0.07
N PHE A 247 3.46 22.75 0.32
CA PHE A 247 2.44 23.24 -0.59
C PHE A 247 2.61 24.73 -0.91
N CYS A 248 3.10 25.55 0.02
CA CYS A 248 3.42 26.94 -0.26
C CYS A 248 4.44 27.06 -1.41
N ARG A 249 5.49 26.23 -1.41
CA ARG A 249 6.47 26.17 -2.50
C ARG A 249 5.83 25.76 -3.83
N GLN A 250 5.00 24.72 -3.84
CA GLN A 250 4.31 24.26 -5.06
C GLN A 250 3.30 25.27 -5.64
N ILE A 251 2.60 25.99 -4.77
CA ILE A 251 1.69 27.06 -5.19
C ILE A 251 2.50 28.22 -5.79
N THR A 252 3.61 28.59 -5.15
CA THR A 252 4.49 29.68 -5.61
C THR A 252 5.16 29.33 -6.94
N SER A 253 5.57 28.08 -7.15
CA SER A 253 6.15 27.58 -8.41
C SER A 253 5.10 27.38 -9.53
N ARG A 254 3.80 27.57 -9.24
CA ARG A 254 2.67 27.31 -10.15
C ARG A 254 2.53 25.86 -10.61
N GLU A 255 3.11 24.92 -9.87
CA GLU A 255 2.95 23.49 -10.11
C GLU A 255 1.58 22.98 -9.65
N LEU A 256 1.00 23.64 -8.64
CA LEU A 256 -0.31 23.30 -8.08
C LEU A 256 -1.36 24.38 -8.37
N LYS A 257 -2.47 23.99 -9.01
CA LYS A 257 -3.63 24.86 -9.25
C LYS A 257 -4.60 24.80 -8.07
N ILE A 258 -4.91 25.94 -7.47
CA ILE A 258 -5.75 26.04 -6.26
C ILE A 258 -7.10 26.71 -6.51
N GLU A 259 -7.34 27.23 -7.71
CA GLU A 259 -8.51 28.03 -8.07
C GLU A 259 -9.79 27.20 -7.93
N GLY A 260 -9.78 25.95 -8.40
CA GLY A 260 -10.91 25.03 -8.27
C GLY A 260 -11.23 24.71 -6.80
N THR A 261 -10.19 24.50 -5.98
CA THR A 261 -10.33 24.26 -4.54
C THR A 261 -10.90 25.48 -3.82
N LYS A 262 -10.43 26.68 -4.16
CA LYS A 262 -10.91 27.95 -3.58
C LYS A 262 -12.38 28.20 -3.97
N ALA A 263 -12.72 28.02 -5.24
CA ALA A 263 -14.08 28.19 -5.74
C ALA A 263 -15.06 27.21 -5.09
N TRP A 264 -14.66 25.93 -4.94
CA TRP A 264 -15.45 24.92 -4.24
C TRP A 264 -15.79 25.33 -2.80
N TYR A 265 -14.80 25.82 -2.06
CA TYR A 265 -15.00 26.27 -0.68
C TYR A 265 -15.90 27.53 -0.59
N GLN A 266 -15.70 28.49 -1.50
CA GLN A 266 -16.52 29.71 -1.58
C GLN A 266 -17.98 29.42 -1.94
N ASP A 267 -18.25 28.43 -2.80
CA ASP A 267 -19.64 27.98 -3.04
C ASP A 267 -20.26 27.40 -1.76
N GLY A 268 -19.49 26.61 -1.03
CA GLY A 268 -19.86 26.11 0.28
C GLY A 268 -20.20 27.23 1.27
N GLN A 269 -19.46 28.34 1.27
CA GLN A 269 -19.73 29.49 2.16
C GLN A 269 -21.06 30.18 1.86
N LYS A 270 -21.55 30.18 0.61
CA LYS A 270 -22.85 30.80 0.29
C LYS A 270 -24.01 30.12 1.02
N ARG A 271 -23.86 28.85 1.38
CA ARG A 271 -24.88 28.05 2.07
C ARG A 271 -24.73 28.11 3.60
N ILE A 272 -23.86 28.95 4.15
CA ILE A 272 -23.54 28.98 5.60
C ILE A 272 -24.76 29.23 6.50
N ALA A 273 -25.81 29.86 5.97
CA ALA A 273 -27.07 30.11 6.68
C ALA A 273 -27.75 28.82 7.18
N ASP A 274 -27.47 27.68 6.54
CA ASP A 274 -28.06 26.38 6.88
C ASP A 274 -27.35 25.67 8.06
N LEU A 275 -26.33 26.28 8.66
CA LEU A 275 -25.61 25.69 9.80
C LEU A 275 -26.45 25.75 11.08
N PRO A 276 -26.53 24.65 11.85
CA PRO A 276 -27.14 24.68 13.17
C PRO A 276 -26.45 25.70 14.08
N LYS A 277 -27.22 26.41 14.90
CA LYS A 277 -26.73 27.51 15.75
C LYS A 277 -25.59 27.08 16.68
N GLU A 278 -25.60 25.83 17.15
CA GLU A 278 -24.57 25.26 18.02
C GLU A 278 -23.18 25.19 17.35
N PHE A 279 -23.15 25.07 16.02
CA PHE A 279 -21.92 25.01 15.21
C PHE A 279 -21.58 26.35 14.54
N ALA A 280 -22.41 27.37 14.71
CA ALA A 280 -22.26 28.70 14.11
C ALA A 280 -21.25 29.61 14.85
N THR A 281 -20.30 29.05 15.59
CA THR A 281 -19.25 29.86 16.25
C THR A 281 -18.26 30.40 15.23
N ARG A 282 -17.75 31.62 15.44
CA ARG A 282 -16.80 32.26 14.49
C ARG A 282 -15.55 31.42 14.21
N LYS A 283 -15.07 30.66 15.20
CA LYS A 283 -13.88 29.80 15.06
C LYS A 283 -14.18 28.51 14.29
N PHE A 284 -15.37 27.93 14.47
CA PHE A 284 -15.70 26.63 13.89
C PHE A 284 -16.40 26.71 12.54
N SER A 285 -17.22 27.75 12.33
CA SER A 285 -18.05 27.92 11.13
C SER A 285 -17.27 27.74 9.81
N PRO A 286 -16.03 28.26 9.64
CA PRO A 286 -15.25 28.01 8.43
C PRO A 286 -14.90 26.53 8.20
N VAL A 287 -14.60 25.78 9.26
CA VAL A 287 -14.33 24.33 9.21
C VAL A 287 -15.60 23.55 8.91
N ALA A 288 -16.73 23.96 9.52
CA ALA A 288 -18.02 23.34 9.29
C ALA A 288 -18.47 23.45 7.83
N VAL A 289 -18.17 24.56 7.14
CA VAL A 289 -18.39 24.71 5.69
C VAL A 289 -17.64 23.65 4.90
N LEU A 290 -16.35 23.43 5.20
CA LEU A 290 -15.52 22.42 4.54
C LEU A 290 -16.06 21.01 4.80
N LEU A 291 -16.35 20.69 6.05
CA LEU A 291 -16.88 19.38 6.45
C LEU A 291 -18.23 19.11 5.81
N ARG A 292 -19.10 20.12 5.70
CA ARG A 292 -20.35 20.00 4.94
C ARG A 292 -20.09 19.58 3.51
N GLY A 293 -19.21 20.32 2.82
CA GLY A 293 -18.87 20.04 1.42
C GLY A 293 -18.35 18.61 1.25
N LEU A 294 -17.51 18.14 2.17
CA LEU A 294 -17.05 16.76 2.16
C LEU A 294 -18.21 15.76 2.37
N CYS A 295 -19.08 15.98 3.37
CA CYS A 295 -20.26 15.14 3.57
C CYS A 295 -21.13 15.05 2.31
N GLU A 296 -21.35 16.17 1.62
CA GLU A 296 -22.09 16.19 0.36
C GLU A 296 -21.41 15.32 -0.73
N LEU A 297 -20.09 15.43 -0.88
CA LEU A 297 -19.32 14.60 -1.81
C LEU A 297 -19.39 13.10 -1.48
N LEU A 298 -19.44 12.72 -0.19
CA LEU A 298 -19.62 11.32 0.21
C LEU A 298 -21.03 10.79 -0.11
N LEU A 299 -22.03 11.66 -0.20
CA LEU A 299 -23.44 11.30 -0.36
C LEU A 299 -23.94 11.35 -1.81
N GLN A 300 -23.30 12.14 -2.68
CA GLN A 300 -23.64 12.28 -4.12
C GLN A 300 -23.63 10.95 -4.88
N GLY A 301 -24.19 10.90 -6.11
CA GLY A 301 -24.08 9.73 -7.00
C GLY A 301 -22.69 9.57 -7.62
N ASP A 302 -22.36 8.40 -8.17
CA ASP A 302 -20.96 8.08 -8.58
C ASP A 302 -20.45 8.86 -9.79
N ASP A 303 -21.30 9.21 -10.75
CA ASP A 303 -20.86 9.79 -12.04
C ASP A 303 -20.33 11.23 -11.95
N ASP A 304 -20.63 11.95 -10.85
CA ASP A 304 -20.37 13.39 -10.73
C ASP A 304 -19.33 13.76 -9.67
N VAL A 305 -18.80 12.80 -8.91
CA VAL A 305 -17.99 13.11 -7.73
C VAL A 305 -16.53 13.38 -8.09
N LYS A 306 -16.09 14.60 -7.81
CA LYS A 306 -14.69 15.02 -7.93
C LYS A 306 -14.25 15.75 -6.66
N PHE A 307 -13.35 15.11 -5.92
CA PHE A 307 -12.72 15.77 -4.77
C PHE A 307 -11.80 16.91 -5.25
N PRO A 308 -11.77 18.05 -4.54
CA PRO A 308 -10.84 19.13 -4.85
C PRO A 308 -9.37 18.66 -4.82
N GLN A 309 -8.54 19.22 -5.70
CA GLN A 309 -7.13 18.81 -5.86
C GLN A 309 -6.31 18.87 -4.55
N ALA A 310 -6.68 19.77 -3.62
CA ALA A 310 -6.03 19.88 -2.32
C ALA A 310 -6.12 18.60 -1.47
N PHE A 311 -7.09 17.72 -1.75
CA PHE A 311 -7.26 16.42 -1.08
C PHE A 311 -6.50 15.27 -1.76
N GLN A 312 -5.56 15.54 -2.68
CA GLN A 312 -4.89 14.48 -3.46
C GLN A 312 -4.22 13.39 -2.61
N PHE A 313 -3.71 13.73 -1.43
CA PHE A 313 -3.09 12.78 -0.49
C PHE A 313 -4.10 12.08 0.44
N ASP A 314 -5.34 12.55 0.49
CA ASP A 314 -6.45 11.97 1.23
C ASP A 314 -7.48 11.28 0.33
N ASN A 315 -7.32 11.37 -1.00
CA ASN A 315 -8.27 10.87 -1.99
C ASN A 315 -8.66 9.41 -1.72
N HIS A 316 -7.68 8.52 -1.50
CA HIS A 316 -7.97 7.11 -1.24
C HIS A 316 -8.86 6.94 0.00
N ARG A 317 -8.56 7.65 1.08
CA ARG A 317 -9.34 7.62 2.33
C ARG A 317 -10.74 8.17 2.15
N LEU A 318 -10.88 9.28 1.42
CA LEU A 318 -12.18 9.88 1.13
C LEU A 318 -13.05 8.98 0.27
N TRP A 319 -12.47 8.29 -0.72
CA TRP A 319 -13.16 7.29 -1.52
C TRP A 319 -13.58 6.07 -0.68
N GLN A 320 -12.72 5.58 0.22
CA GLN A 320 -13.10 4.53 1.17
C GLN A 320 -14.29 4.95 2.05
N LEU A 321 -14.23 6.15 2.66
CA LEU A 321 -15.34 6.68 3.45
C LEU A 321 -16.62 6.84 2.62
N ARG A 322 -16.50 7.24 1.36
CA ARG A 322 -17.63 7.32 0.43
C ARG A 322 -18.25 5.94 0.22
N THR A 323 -17.45 4.93 -0.10
CA THR A 323 -17.94 3.54 -0.27
C THR A 323 -18.63 3.05 1.00
N GLU A 324 -18.05 3.30 2.18
CA GLU A 324 -18.66 2.93 3.46
C GLU A 324 -20.03 3.64 3.67
N VAL A 325 -20.12 4.94 3.39
CA VAL A 325 -21.39 5.70 3.47
C VAL A 325 -22.43 5.16 2.50
N GLN A 326 -22.06 4.91 1.25
CA GLN A 326 -22.99 4.38 0.24
C GLN A 326 -23.48 2.98 0.61
N ASN A 327 -22.59 2.11 1.11
CA ASN A 327 -22.96 0.79 1.62
C ASN A 327 -23.92 0.89 2.81
N LEU A 328 -23.67 1.81 3.75
CA LEU A 328 -24.55 2.05 4.88
C LEU A 328 -25.95 2.51 4.44
N ILE A 329 -26.03 3.43 3.47
CA ILE A 329 -27.32 3.85 2.89
C ILE A 329 -28.02 2.65 2.25
N ASN A 330 -27.30 1.88 1.43
CA ASN A 330 -27.85 0.71 0.75
C ASN A 330 -28.42 -0.31 1.76
N ILE A 331 -27.68 -0.62 2.84
CA ILE A 331 -28.13 -1.51 3.91
C ILE A 331 -29.41 -0.99 4.57
N HIS A 332 -29.48 0.30 4.89
CA HIS A 332 -30.66 0.88 5.54
C HIS A 332 -31.88 0.98 4.61
N VAL A 333 -31.68 1.14 3.31
CA VAL A 333 -32.77 1.02 2.31
C VAL A 333 -33.26 -0.41 2.24
N CYS A 334 -32.36 -1.39 2.12
CA CYS A 334 -32.72 -2.81 2.16
C CYS A 334 -33.44 -3.19 3.47
N TRP A 335 -32.97 -2.67 4.61
CA TRP A 335 -33.63 -2.86 5.90
C TRP A 335 -35.04 -2.27 5.91
N SER A 336 -35.24 -1.08 5.36
CA SER A 336 -36.55 -0.42 5.30
C SER A 336 -37.55 -1.24 4.47
N ILE A 337 -37.09 -1.85 3.38
CA ILE A 337 -37.88 -2.79 2.56
C ILE A 337 -38.22 -4.05 3.37
N PHE A 338 -37.21 -4.68 3.99
CA PHE A 338 -37.37 -5.88 4.81
C PHE A 338 -38.33 -5.65 5.98
N GLU A 339 -38.15 -4.56 6.72
CA GLU A 339 -38.97 -4.18 7.86
C GLU A 339 -40.43 -4.01 7.42
N SER A 340 -40.69 -3.32 6.30
CA SER A 340 -42.05 -3.20 5.75
C SER A 340 -42.69 -4.54 5.39
N MET A 341 -41.91 -5.53 4.96
CA MET A 341 -42.43 -6.86 4.63
C MET A 341 -42.74 -7.66 5.88
N VAL A 342 -41.86 -7.61 6.89
CA VAL A 342 -42.03 -8.33 8.16
C VAL A 342 -43.12 -7.72 9.04
N THR A 343 -43.29 -6.40 9.07
CA THR A 343 -44.36 -5.76 9.86
C THR A 343 -45.75 -6.09 9.35
N ASN A 344 -45.86 -6.46 8.06
CA ASN A 344 -47.12 -6.85 7.44
C ASN A 344 -47.46 -8.33 7.66
N THR A 345 -46.63 -9.10 8.39
CA THR A 345 -46.87 -10.52 8.65
C THR A 345 -47.27 -10.78 10.11
N PRO A 346 -48.13 -11.78 10.36
CA PRO A 346 -48.66 -12.06 11.70
C PRO A 346 -47.57 -12.48 12.71
N TYR A 347 -46.43 -12.98 12.24
CA TYR A 347 -45.35 -13.52 13.08
C TYR A 347 -44.16 -12.55 13.29
N GLY A 348 -44.19 -11.36 12.68
CA GLY A 348 -43.09 -10.38 12.77
C GLY A 348 -42.75 -9.93 14.20
N HIS A 349 -43.70 -10.05 15.13
CA HIS A 349 -43.54 -9.69 16.55
C HIS A 349 -42.81 -10.75 17.39
N SER A 350 -42.51 -11.94 16.83
CA SER A 350 -41.86 -13.04 17.55
C SER A 350 -40.38 -12.79 17.84
N TYR A 351 -39.76 -11.80 17.20
CA TYR A 351 -38.35 -11.45 17.35
C TYR A 351 -38.20 -9.99 17.78
N THR A 352 -37.15 -9.70 18.55
CA THR A 352 -36.83 -8.31 18.88
C THR A 352 -36.23 -7.62 17.64
N ARG A 353 -36.67 -6.37 17.37
CA ARG A 353 -36.16 -5.55 16.26
C ARG A 353 -34.63 -5.49 16.22
N SER A 354 -33.99 -5.36 17.39
CA SER A 354 -32.54 -5.33 17.52
C SER A 354 -31.87 -6.61 17.04
N HIS A 355 -32.45 -7.78 17.34
CA HIS A 355 -31.91 -9.06 16.91
C HIS A 355 -32.06 -9.21 15.39
N LEU A 356 -33.24 -8.91 14.84
CA LEU A 356 -33.48 -8.94 13.39
C LEU A 356 -32.51 -8.01 12.64
N LEU A 357 -32.34 -6.78 13.11
CA LEU A 357 -31.42 -5.82 12.52
C LEU A 357 -29.97 -6.33 12.54
N SER A 358 -29.52 -6.90 13.66
CA SER A 358 -28.16 -7.42 13.78
C SER A 358 -27.89 -8.57 12.80
N THR A 359 -28.82 -9.52 12.69
CA THR A 359 -28.71 -10.66 11.76
C THR A 359 -28.76 -10.17 10.31
N PHE A 360 -29.69 -9.27 10.00
CA PHE A 360 -29.84 -8.67 8.68
C PHE A 360 -28.58 -7.94 8.23
N MET A 361 -28.05 -7.04 9.08
CA MET A 361 -26.84 -6.28 8.77
C MET A 361 -25.66 -7.21 8.52
N MET A 362 -25.48 -8.25 9.34
CA MET A 362 -24.40 -9.22 9.15
C MET A 362 -24.47 -9.92 7.79
N ARG A 363 -25.65 -10.45 7.41
CA ARG A 363 -25.81 -11.21 6.17
C ARG A 363 -25.71 -10.32 4.92
N ILE A 364 -26.36 -9.17 4.93
CA ILE A 364 -26.37 -8.26 3.77
C ILE A 364 -25.02 -7.54 3.60
N SER A 365 -24.34 -7.18 4.70
CA SER A 365 -23.02 -6.53 4.60
C SER A 365 -21.96 -7.45 3.98
N ALA A 366 -22.04 -8.77 4.22
CA ALA A 366 -21.13 -9.72 3.58
C ALA A 366 -21.27 -9.69 2.05
N LEU A 367 -22.51 -9.73 1.56
CA LEU A 367 -22.82 -9.71 0.12
C LEU A 367 -22.45 -8.38 -0.55
N LEU A 368 -22.57 -7.25 0.16
CA LEU A 368 -22.18 -5.93 -0.38
C LEU A 368 -20.67 -5.75 -0.53
N ASN A 369 -19.88 -6.45 0.29
CA ASN A 369 -18.41 -6.31 0.31
C ASN A 369 -17.68 -7.37 -0.54
N GLU A 370 -18.41 -8.32 -1.14
CA GLU A 370 -17.81 -9.27 -2.08
C GLU A 370 -17.33 -8.54 -3.34
N ILE A 371 -16.01 -8.47 -3.50
CA ILE A 371 -15.35 -7.91 -4.68
C ILE A 371 -15.71 -8.79 -5.86
N ASP A 372 -16.29 -8.19 -6.90
CA ASP A 372 -16.63 -8.82 -8.18
C ASP A 372 -15.35 -9.16 -8.96
N VAL A 373 -14.56 -10.13 -8.47
CA VAL A 373 -13.30 -10.59 -9.11
C VAL A 373 -13.60 -11.35 -10.40
N SER A 374 -14.85 -11.78 -10.59
CA SER A 374 -15.33 -12.42 -11.81
C SER A 374 -16.43 -11.57 -12.42
N SER A 375 -16.06 -10.65 -13.30
CA SER A 375 -16.94 -10.05 -14.29
C SER A 375 -17.47 -11.12 -15.27
N ASN A 376 -18.26 -12.08 -14.77
CA ASN A 376 -18.96 -13.10 -15.53
C ASN A 376 -20.30 -13.48 -14.88
N GLN A 377 -21.35 -12.83 -15.40
CA GLN A 377 -22.63 -13.44 -15.78
C GLN A 377 -23.49 -14.11 -14.68
N GLY A 378 -23.68 -13.45 -13.53
CA GLY A 378 -24.91 -13.64 -12.75
C GLY A 378 -26.07 -12.81 -13.34
N PRO A 379 -27.35 -13.23 -13.17
CA PRO A 379 -28.48 -12.38 -13.49
C PRO A 379 -28.43 -11.10 -12.62
N LYS A 380 -28.51 -9.92 -13.26
CA LYS A 380 -28.59 -8.63 -12.57
C LYS A 380 -30.04 -8.15 -12.57
N LEU A 381 -30.51 -7.58 -11.45
CA LEU A 381 -31.81 -6.89 -11.44
C LEU A 381 -31.75 -5.54 -12.17
N GLY A 382 -30.54 -5.01 -12.41
CA GLY A 382 -30.31 -3.74 -13.09
C GLY A 382 -30.44 -2.53 -12.17
N THR A 383 -30.28 -2.74 -10.86
CA THR A 383 -30.30 -1.66 -9.86
C THR A 383 -28.90 -1.06 -9.67
N ARG A 384 -28.80 0.08 -8.98
CA ARG A 384 -27.50 0.65 -8.56
C ARG A 384 -26.83 -0.13 -7.40
N LEU A 385 -27.48 -1.17 -6.89
CA LEU A 385 -27.01 -1.96 -5.75
C LEU A 385 -26.01 -3.03 -6.23
N PRO A 386 -24.81 -3.15 -5.61
CA PRO A 386 -23.91 -4.26 -5.90
C PRO A 386 -24.53 -5.60 -5.52
N ASN A 387 -24.28 -6.66 -6.31
CA ASN A 387 -24.78 -8.01 -6.05
C ASN A 387 -26.31 -8.09 -5.81
N ASP A 388 -27.07 -7.27 -6.56
CA ASP A 388 -28.50 -7.06 -6.33
C ASP A 388 -29.35 -8.33 -6.31
N ALA A 389 -29.09 -9.29 -7.19
CA ALA A 389 -29.80 -10.59 -7.21
C ALA A 389 -29.49 -11.44 -5.98
N SER A 390 -28.22 -11.53 -5.57
CA SER A 390 -27.82 -12.27 -4.38
C SER A 390 -28.44 -11.67 -3.12
N ILE A 391 -28.49 -10.34 -3.05
CA ILE A 391 -29.15 -9.62 -1.95
C ILE A 391 -30.66 -9.88 -1.95
N ALA A 392 -31.31 -9.89 -3.11
CA ALA A 392 -32.73 -10.18 -3.21
C ALA A 392 -33.07 -11.59 -2.68
N VAL A 393 -32.28 -12.59 -3.04
CA VAL A 393 -32.44 -13.98 -2.57
C VAL A 393 -32.25 -14.07 -1.05
N GLU A 394 -31.20 -13.45 -0.50
CA GLU A 394 -30.95 -13.50 0.94
C GLU A 394 -32.01 -12.73 1.74
N MET A 395 -32.48 -11.60 1.24
CA MET A 395 -33.61 -10.87 1.82
C MET A 395 -34.89 -11.72 1.82
N ALA A 396 -35.20 -12.39 0.70
CA ALA A 396 -36.37 -13.27 0.60
C ALA A 396 -36.26 -14.47 1.56
N ARG A 397 -35.06 -15.06 1.70
CA ARG A 397 -34.78 -16.10 2.69
C ARG A 397 -35.06 -15.62 4.11
N LEU A 398 -34.57 -14.44 4.49
CA LEU A 398 -34.83 -13.85 5.81
C LEU A 398 -36.33 -13.61 6.04
N VAL A 399 -37.08 -13.17 5.03
CA VAL A 399 -38.53 -13.01 5.12
C VAL A 399 -39.22 -14.35 5.37
N CYS A 400 -38.83 -15.41 4.65
CA CYS A 400 -39.35 -16.77 4.86
C CYS A 400 -39.01 -17.33 6.25
N GLU A 401 -37.78 -17.11 6.74
CA GLU A 401 -37.34 -17.50 8.10
C GLU A 401 -38.24 -16.88 9.18
N VAL A 402 -38.54 -15.58 9.06
CA VAL A 402 -39.42 -14.88 10.02
C VAL A 402 -40.86 -15.37 9.95
N ASN A 403 -41.34 -15.73 8.75
CA ASN A 403 -42.68 -16.26 8.54
C ASN A 403 -42.84 -17.75 8.93
N ARG A 404 -41.78 -18.39 9.44
CA ARG A 404 -41.73 -19.82 9.80
C ARG A 404 -42.11 -20.74 8.63
N SER A 405 -41.88 -20.28 7.40
CA SER A 405 -42.03 -21.11 6.21
C SER A 405 -40.86 -22.08 6.16
N THR A 406 -41.11 -23.36 6.42
CA THR A 406 -40.09 -24.41 6.32
C THR A 406 -39.90 -24.82 4.85
N GLY A 407 -38.85 -24.35 4.18
CA GLY A 407 -38.56 -24.73 2.79
C GLY A 407 -37.67 -23.75 2.01
N GLU A 408 -37.42 -24.07 0.73
CA GLU A 408 -36.76 -23.21 -0.27
C GLU A 408 -37.42 -21.82 -0.35
N VAL A 409 -36.66 -20.81 -0.81
CA VAL A 409 -37.15 -19.43 -0.96
C VAL A 409 -38.39 -19.42 -1.87
N SER A 410 -39.51 -18.90 -1.39
CA SER A 410 -40.74 -18.80 -2.18
C SER A 410 -40.55 -17.84 -3.36
N ASP A 411 -40.91 -18.27 -4.58
CA ASP A 411 -40.88 -17.43 -5.79
C ASP A 411 -41.69 -16.14 -5.64
N GLU A 412 -42.78 -16.18 -4.86
CA GLU A 412 -43.61 -15.01 -4.57
C GLU A 412 -42.88 -14.00 -3.67
N ALA A 413 -42.20 -14.50 -2.62
CA ALA A 413 -41.40 -13.67 -1.74
C ALA A 413 -40.21 -13.05 -2.49
N LEU A 414 -39.54 -13.85 -3.33
CA LEU A 414 -38.43 -13.38 -4.17
C LEU A 414 -38.89 -12.29 -5.14
N SER A 415 -39.94 -12.54 -5.94
CA SER A 415 -40.49 -11.57 -6.89
C SER A 415 -40.92 -10.26 -6.21
N THR A 416 -41.49 -10.35 -5.01
CA THR A 416 -41.88 -9.19 -4.20
C THR A 416 -40.65 -8.37 -3.78
N VAL A 417 -39.60 -9.03 -3.30
CA VAL A 417 -38.32 -8.40 -2.93
C VAL A 417 -37.66 -7.76 -4.14
N GLU A 418 -37.54 -8.46 -5.26
CA GLU A 418 -36.92 -7.93 -6.47
C GLU A 418 -37.63 -6.67 -6.99
N THR A 419 -38.97 -6.69 -6.98
CA THR A 419 -39.79 -5.54 -7.38
C THR A 419 -39.59 -4.36 -6.43
N ALA A 420 -39.55 -4.63 -5.12
CA ALA A 420 -39.32 -3.60 -4.11
C ALA A 420 -37.91 -2.99 -4.21
N LEU A 421 -36.89 -3.80 -4.48
CA LEU A 421 -35.51 -3.34 -4.71
C LEU A 421 -35.43 -2.47 -5.97
N LYS A 422 -35.96 -2.94 -7.10
CA LYS A 422 -36.00 -2.16 -8.36
C LYS A 422 -36.65 -0.80 -8.17
N LYS A 423 -37.78 -0.74 -7.44
CA LYS A 423 -38.45 0.53 -7.13
C LYS A 423 -37.60 1.41 -6.21
N SER A 424 -37.03 0.83 -5.15
CA SER A 424 -36.39 1.59 -4.08
C SER A 424 -35.00 2.11 -4.42
N PHE A 425 -34.35 1.56 -5.44
CA PHE A 425 -33.00 1.95 -5.88
C PHE A 425 -32.96 2.78 -7.17
N THR A 426 -34.10 3.40 -7.54
CA THR A 426 -34.17 4.44 -8.59
C THR A 426 -33.79 5.82 -8.04
N GLU A 427 -33.36 6.73 -8.92
CA GLU A 427 -32.96 8.11 -8.54
C GLU A 427 -34.08 8.89 -7.82
N ASP A 428 -35.33 8.66 -8.21
CA ASP A 428 -36.51 9.34 -7.64
C ASP A 428 -37.12 8.65 -6.41
N SER A 429 -36.53 7.53 -5.97
CA SER A 429 -37.06 6.75 -4.85
C SER A 429 -37.21 7.57 -3.58
N PHE A 430 -38.43 7.61 -3.03
CA PHE A 430 -38.71 8.27 -1.75
C PHE A 430 -37.95 7.60 -0.61
N THR A 431 -37.97 6.27 -0.53
CA THR A 431 -37.27 5.49 0.51
C THR A 431 -35.78 5.78 0.47
N PHE A 432 -35.19 5.82 -0.73
CA PHE A 432 -33.78 6.11 -0.90
C PHE A 432 -33.42 7.51 -0.40
N ARG A 433 -34.17 8.54 -0.84
CA ARG A 433 -33.96 9.93 -0.43
C ARG A 433 -34.18 10.13 1.07
N LEU A 434 -35.17 9.46 1.65
CA LEU A 434 -35.44 9.51 3.08
C LEU A 434 -34.23 8.97 3.87
N VAL A 435 -33.76 7.76 3.55
CA VAL A 435 -32.61 7.15 4.22
C VAL A 435 -31.35 7.99 4.01
N GLN A 436 -31.08 8.44 2.78
CA GLN A 436 -29.92 9.29 2.48
C GLN A 436 -29.97 10.59 3.30
N ASN A 437 -31.13 11.21 3.47
CA ASN A 437 -31.28 12.43 4.28
C ASN A 437 -31.09 12.17 5.77
N CYS A 438 -31.57 11.03 6.30
CA CYS A 438 -31.30 10.63 7.68
C CYS A 438 -29.79 10.43 7.92
N VAL A 439 -29.12 9.69 7.02
CA VAL A 439 -27.68 9.47 7.07
C VAL A 439 -26.93 10.79 6.95
N ARG A 440 -27.34 11.69 6.05
CA ARG A 440 -26.78 13.04 5.87
C ARG A 440 -26.79 13.84 7.17
N GLN A 441 -27.96 13.95 7.81
CA GLN A 441 -28.13 14.73 9.03
C GLN A 441 -27.27 14.16 10.17
N GLN A 442 -27.32 12.85 10.36
CA GLN A 442 -26.59 12.20 11.44
C GLN A 442 -25.07 12.24 11.21
N LEU A 443 -24.61 12.03 9.97
CA LEU A 443 -23.19 12.12 9.60
C LEU A 443 -22.66 13.53 9.82
N GLN A 444 -23.38 14.55 9.33
CA GLN A 444 -22.98 15.95 9.48
C GLN A 444 -22.91 16.34 10.96
N HIS A 445 -23.97 16.07 11.74
CA HIS A 445 -24.02 16.41 13.16
C HIS A 445 -22.87 15.75 13.93
N THR A 446 -22.69 14.43 13.77
CA THR A 446 -21.65 13.68 14.48
C THR A 446 -20.25 14.14 14.07
N THR A 447 -20.03 14.41 12.78
CA THR A 447 -18.74 14.92 12.27
C THR A 447 -18.43 16.29 12.85
N TYR A 448 -19.43 17.17 12.94
CA TYR A 448 -19.25 18.51 13.49
C TYR A 448 -18.92 18.49 14.99
N GLU A 449 -19.65 17.70 15.77
CA GLU A 449 -19.40 17.53 17.20
C GLU A 449 -17.96 17.07 17.47
N LEU A 450 -17.48 16.10 16.69
CA LEU A 450 -16.11 15.59 16.80
C LEU A 450 -15.07 16.61 16.34
N ALA A 451 -15.29 17.26 15.21
CA ALA A 451 -14.37 18.26 14.67
C ALA A 451 -14.24 19.48 15.59
N GLN A 452 -15.33 19.91 16.24
CA GLN A 452 -15.31 21.01 17.20
C GLN A 452 -14.41 20.70 18.41
N ARG A 453 -14.34 19.43 18.83
CA ARG A 453 -13.38 18.97 19.86
C ARG A 453 -11.94 18.93 19.33
N TYR A 454 -11.76 18.41 18.11
CA TYR A 454 -10.43 18.24 17.50
C TYR A 454 -9.72 19.55 17.18
N ILE A 455 -10.44 20.65 16.93
CA ILE A 455 -9.82 21.94 16.59
C ILE A 455 -8.85 22.44 17.67
N SER A 456 -9.13 22.17 18.95
CA SER A 456 -8.25 22.54 20.06
C SER A 456 -7.15 21.52 20.36
N MET A 457 -7.17 20.35 19.74
CA MET A 457 -6.25 19.24 20.03
C MET A 457 -5.06 19.22 19.08
N SER A 458 -3.87 18.79 19.50
CA SER A 458 -2.75 18.54 18.58
C SER A 458 -3.06 17.38 17.61
N PRO A 459 -2.38 17.28 16.44
CA PRO A 459 -2.52 16.11 15.56
C PRO A 459 -2.31 14.77 16.29
N LEU A 460 -1.36 14.73 17.24
CA LEU A 460 -1.09 13.56 18.06
C LEU A 460 -2.27 13.21 18.98
N GLU A 461 -2.82 14.20 19.69
CA GLU A 461 -3.98 13.99 20.56
C GLU A 461 -5.20 13.49 19.77
N ILE A 462 -5.40 13.97 18.53
CA ILE A 462 -6.48 13.48 17.66
C ILE A 462 -6.26 12.01 17.29
N CYS A 463 -5.02 11.62 16.96
CA CYS A 463 -4.65 10.25 16.66
C CYS A 463 -4.87 9.31 17.88
N GLU A 464 -4.45 9.74 19.07
CA GLU A 464 -4.62 8.97 20.31
C GLU A 464 -6.10 8.80 20.69
N SER A 465 -6.92 9.85 20.55
CA SER A 465 -8.36 9.79 20.79
C SER A 465 -9.05 8.75 19.90
N GLN A 466 -8.60 8.60 18.66
CA GLN A 466 -9.14 7.59 17.74
C GLN A 466 -8.74 6.17 18.10
N ARG A 467 -7.47 5.97 18.47
CA ARG A 467 -6.97 4.66 18.88
C ARG A 467 -7.74 4.13 20.10
N ALA A 468 -8.01 5.00 21.09
CA ALA A 468 -8.82 4.63 22.25
C ALA A 468 -10.24 4.18 21.87
N ARG A 469 -10.87 4.85 20.90
CA ARG A 469 -12.21 4.49 20.41
C ARG A 469 -12.22 3.21 19.59
N GLN A 470 -11.17 2.94 18.82
CA GLN A 470 -11.05 1.69 18.05
C GLN A 470 -11.00 0.47 18.98
N LEU A 471 -10.30 0.56 20.10
CA LEU A 471 -10.20 -0.52 21.10
C LEU A 471 -11.53 -0.84 21.79
N LEU A 472 -12.45 0.12 21.88
CA LEU A 472 -13.74 -0.02 22.56
C LEU A 472 -14.86 -0.56 21.64
N ARG A 473 -14.55 -0.85 20.38
CA ARG A 473 -15.55 -1.07 19.33
C ARG A 473 -15.76 -2.54 18.98
N SER A 474 -17.02 -2.94 18.78
CA SER A 474 -17.43 -4.31 18.47
C SER A 474 -17.90 -4.54 17.02
N GLN A 475 -18.23 -3.49 16.26
CA GLN A 475 -18.62 -3.60 14.84
C GLN A 475 -17.74 -2.77 13.90
N PRO A 476 -17.34 -3.29 12.72
CA PRO A 476 -16.28 -2.69 11.90
C PRO A 476 -16.67 -1.45 11.08
N SER A 477 -17.94 -1.21 10.74
CA SER A 477 -18.38 0.02 10.03
C SER A 477 -19.71 0.53 10.58
N ASP A 478 -19.67 1.64 11.30
CA ASP A 478 -20.83 2.37 11.81
C ASP A 478 -20.64 3.85 11.45
N LEU A 479 -21.74 4.59 11.44
CA LEU A 479 -21.70 6.00 11.04
C LEU A 479 -20.77 6.84 11.93
N GLY A 480 -20.63 6.46 13.21
CA GLY A 480 -19.74 7.11 14.16
C GLY A 480 -18.26 6.99 13.77
N TYR A 481 -17.84 5.83 13.25
CA TYR A 481 -16.49 5.64 12.72
C TYR A 481 -16.22 6.51 11.49
N ILE A 482 -17.15 6.53 10.53
CA ILE A 482 -17.05 7.35 9.33
C ILE A 482 -16.92 8.83 9.73
N ALA A 483 -17.80 9.31 10.63
CA ALA A 483 -17.76 10.67 11.15
C ALA A 483 -16.44 11.00 11.85
N THR A 484 -15.88 10.04 12.61
CA THR A 484 -14.60 10.19 13.31
C THR A 484 -13.45 10.38 12.34
N LYS A 485 -13.37 9.56 11.29
CA LYS A 485 -12.33 9.66 10.26
C LYS A 485 -12.49 10.92 9.42
N LEU A 486 -13.73 11.27 9.05
CA LEU A 486 -14.02 12.49 8.30
C LEU A 486 -13.67 13.75 9.07
N ALA A 487 -13.99 13.80 10.37
CA ALA A 487 -13.62 14.91 11.25
C ALA A 487 -12.10 15.06 11.36
N HIS A 488 -11.36 13.95 11.44
CA HIS A 488 -9.90 13.97 11.48
C HIS A 488 -9.31 14.55 10.19
N ILE A 489 -9.70 13.99 9.04
CA ILE A 489 -9.25 14.46 7.72
C ILE A 489 -9.56 15.94 7.56
N GLY A 490 -10.79 16.36 7.84
CA GLY A 490 -11.22 17.74 7.67
C GLY A 490 -10.47 18.74 8.57
N VAL A 491 -10.19 18.40 9.83
CA VAL A 491 -9.46 19.28 10.75
C VAL A 491 -7.98 19.38 10.38
N LEU A 492 -7.33 18.26 10.05
CA LEU A 492 -5.93 18.28 9.62
C LEU A 492 -5.77 19.04 8.30
N HIS A 493 -6.66 18.77 7.33
CA HIS A 493 -6.72 19.49 6.07
C HIS A 493 -6.93 20.99 6.27
N TRP A 494 -7.86 21.37 7.14
CA TRP A 494 -8.10 22.77 7.46
C TRP A 494 -6.84 23.46 7.99
N ARG A 495 -6.09 22.81 8.89
CA ARG A 495 -4.85 23.36 9.43
C ARG A 495 -3.79 23.62 8.37
N VAL A 496 -3.69 22.73 7.38
CA VAL A 496 -2.72 22.88 6.29
C VAL A 496 -3.19 23.94 5.28
N TRP A 497 -4.43 23.84 4.80
CA TRP A 497 -4.89 24.56 3.62
C TRP A 497 -5.61 25.87 3.90
N ALA A 498 -6.13 26.09 5.11
CA ALA A 498 -6.80 27.35 5.44
C ALA A 498 -5.91 28.57 5.21
N PRO A 499 -4.67 28.65 5.77
CA PRO A 499 -3.82 29.82 5.54
C PRO A 499 -3.35 29.93 4.08
N LEU A 500 -3.29 28.83 3.33
CA LEU A 500 -2.77 28.81 1.96
C LEU A 500 -3.84 29.14 0.90
N VAL A 501 -5.09 28.73 1.11
CA VAL A 501 -6.13 28.74 0.06
C VAL A 501 -7.44 29.37 0.52
N TYR A 502 -7.96 28.98 1.69
CA TYR A 502 -9.31 29.34 2.11
C TYR A 502 -9.40 30.73 2.78
N MET A 503 -8.39 31.09 3.57
CA MET A 503 -8.27 32.35 4.29
C MET A 503 -7.24 33.30 3.68
N ALA A 504 -6.47 32.83 2.70
CA ALA A 504 -5.54 33.69 1.98
C ALA A 504 -6.30 34.83 1.30
N GLU A 505 -6.02 36.07 1.74
CA GLU A 505 -6.43 37.28 1.05
C GLU A 505 -5.94 37.15 -0.40
N THR A 506 -6.82 37.41 -1.37
CA THR A 506 -6.40 37.47 -2.77
C THR A 506 -5.30 38.53 -2.87
N PRO A 507 -4.13 38.21 -3.45
CA PRO A 507 -3.05 39.19 -3.62
C PRO A 507 -3.51 40.39 -4.46
#